data_AF-A0A4Q9HHH6-F1
#
_entry.id   AF-A0A4Q9HHH6-F1
#
_cell.length_a   1.000
_cell.length_b   1.000
_cell.length_c   1.000
_cell.angle_alpha   90.00
_cell.angle_beta   90.00
_cell.angle_gamma   90.00
#
_symmetry.space_group_name_H-M   'P 1'
#
loop_
_entity.id
_entity.type
_entity.pdbx_description
1 polymer ?
#
loop_
_entity_poly.entity_id
_entity_poly.type
_entity_poly.pdbx_seq_one_letter_code
_entity_poly.pdbx_strand_id
1 'polypeptide(L)'
;MDTLLVGKMMFEMVNELKLSDIQKPFVAAEVTKYLVARNTLIPFKREVEEWKSRSNNNLFDFSQKLEKILDEDQIDCFWAMKPLYKNDNIWWNIFVIY
;
A
#
# COMPACT_ATOMS: atom_id res chain seq x y z
N MET A 1 -9.26 -5.90 12.27
CA MET A 1 -8.45 -5.54 11.08
C MET A 1 -8.70 -6.60 10.04
N ASP A 2 -8.99 -6.22 8.79
CA ASP A 2 -9.36 -7.19 7.76
C ASP A 2 -8.11 -7.95 7.28
N THR A 3 -7.87 -9.11 7.89
CA THR A 3 -6.73 -9.99 7.58
C THR A 3 -6.78 -10.52 6.15
N LEU A 4 -7.95 -10.56 5.52
CA LEU A 4 -8.09 -10.89 4.09
C LEU A 4 -7.47 -9.80 3.21
N LEU A 5 -7.64 -8.52 3.57
CA LEU A 5 -7.05 -7.41 2.82
C LEU A 5 -5.52 -7.41 2.92
N VAL A 6 -4.96 -7.66 4.11
CA VAL A 6 -3.51 -7.82 4.33
C VAL A 6 -2.98 -8.99 3.51
N GLY A 7 -3.64 -10.16 3.57
CA GLY A 7 -3.22 -11.35 2.83
C GLY A 7 -3.25 -11.14 1.32
N LYS A 8 -4.28 -10.47 0.79
CA LYS A 8 -4.39 -10.12 -0.63
C LYS A 8 -3.27 -9.17 -1.07
N MET A 9 -2.99 -8.14 -0.29
CA MET A 9 -1.88 -7.22 -0.54
C MET A 9 -0.54 -7.93 -0.57
N MET A 10 -0.28 -8.76 0.43
CA MET A 10 0.98 -9.49 0.54
C MET A 10 1.16 -10.46 -0.61
N PHE A 11 0.09 -11.13 -1.07
CA PHE A 11 0.15 -12.02 -2.22
C PHE A 11 0.61 -11.31 -3.49
N GLU A 12 -0.02 -10.18 -3.83
CA GLU A 12 0.36 -9.38 -5.00
C GLU A 12 1.80 -8.84 -4.87
N MET A 13 2.15 -8.27 -3.71
CA MET A 13 3.50 -7.75 -3.48
C MET A 13 4.57 -8.83 -3.61
N VAL A 14 4.33 -10.02 -3.05
CA VAL A 14 5.27 -11.14 -3.16
C VAL A 14 5.45 -11.58 -4.61
N ASN A 15 4.38 -11.64 -5.40
CA ASN A 15 4.44 -12.10 -6.78
C ASN A 15 5.08 -11.07 -7.71
N GLU A 16 4.65 -9.81 -7.63
CA GLU A 16 5.08 -8.75 -8.54
C GLU A 16 6.50 -8.26 -8.21
N LEU A 17 6.80 -8.05 -6.92
CA LEU A 17 8.12 -7.61 -6.48
C LEU A 17 9.11 -8.77 -6.32
N LYS A 18 8.63 -10.02 -6.41
CA LYS A 18 9.46 -11.21 -6.17
C LYS A 18 10.18 -11.14 -4.82
N LEU A 19 9.44 -10.79 -3.77
CA LEU A 19 10.01 -10.56 -2.44
C LEU A 19 10.74 -11.80 -1.93
N SER A 20 11.97 -11.60 -1.45
CA SER A 20 12.73 -12.65 -0.78
C SER A 20 12.10 -13.05 0.55
N ASP A 21 12.46 -14.23 1.07
CA ASP A 21 12.01 -14.67 2.40
C ASP A 21 12.45 -13.73 3.52
N ILE A 22 13.55 -13.00 3.32
CA ILE A 22 14.03 -11.97 4.24
C ILE A 22 13.12 -10.74 4.19
N GLN A 23 12.72 -10.28 3.00
CA GLN A 23 11.91 -9.06 2.83
C GLN A 23 10.45 -9.23 3.26
N LYS A 24 9.85 -10.41 2.99
CA LYS A 24 8.44 -10.72 3.29
C LYS A 24 7.94 -10.27 4.66
N PRO A 25 8.59 -10.60 5.79
CA PRO A 25 8.11 -10.18 7.11
C PRO A 25 8.14 -8.66 7.32
N PHE A 26 9.14 -7.96 6.76
CA PHE A 26 9.25 -6.50 6.88
C PHE A 26 8.18 -5.80 6.05
N VAL A 27 7.97 -6.24 4.80
CA VAL A 27 6.90 -5.72 3.94
C VAL A 27 5.54 -5.96 4.58
N ALA A 28 5.30 -7.15 5.14
CA ALA A 28 4.05 -7.47 5.84
C ALA A 28 3.78 -6.54 7.03
N ALA A 29 4.81 -6.20 7.80
CA ALA A 29 4.69 -5.26 8.91
C ALA A 29 4.30 -3.86 8.42
N GLU A 30 4.93 -3.35 7.36
CA GLU A 30 4.61 -2.03 6.81
C GLU A 30 3.23 -1.99 6.14
N VAL A 31 2.84 -3.03 5.41
CA VAL A 31 1.50 -3.18 4.83
C VAL A 31 0.43 -3.16 5.93
N THR A 32 0.68 -3.88 7.03
CA THR A 32 -0.22 -3.88 8.18
C THR A 32 -0.35 -2.47 8.76
N LYS A 33 0.75 -1.78 9.04
CA LYS A 33 0.72 -0.40 9.57
C LYS A 33 -0.05 0.55 8.66
N TYR A 34 0.22 0.50 7.35
CA TYR A 34 -0.47 1.31 6.35
C TYR A 34 -1.99 1.04 6.36
N LEU A 35 -2.41 -0.23 6.38
CA LEU A 35 -3.83 -0.59 6.41
C LEU A 35 -4.53 -0.20 7.73
N VAL A 36 -3.84 -0.24 8.88
CA VAL A 36 -4.39 0.30 10.14
C VAL A 36 -4.63 1.80 9.98
N ALA A 37 -3.59 2.54 9.58
CA ALA A 37 -3.65 3.99 9.42
C ALA A 37 -4.68 4.42 8.37
N ARG A 38 -4.86 3.66 7.29
CA ARG A 38 -5.91 3.90 6.29
C ARG A 38 -7.31 3.66 6.87
N ASN A 39 -7.51 2.59 7.64
CA ASN A 39 -8.83 2.26 8.19
C ASN A 39 -9.30 3.29 9.22
N THR A 40 -8.40 3.95 9.95
CA THR A 40 -8.77 5.06 10.85
C THR A 40 -9.22 6.32 10.08
N LEU A 41 -8.91 6.43 8.79
CA LEU A 41 -9.34 7.53 7.94
C LEU A 41 -10.74 7.32 7.31
N ILE A 42 -11.29 6.11 7.33
CA ILE A 42 -12.62 5.81 6.74
C ILE A 42 -13.74 6.74 7.26
N PRO A 43 -13.83 7.07 8.56
CA PRO A 43 -14.86 7.98 9.06
C PRO A 43 -14.82 9.39 8.45
N PHE A 44 -13.62 9.86 8.07
CA PHE A 44 -13.39 11.19 7.51
C PHE A 44 -13.66 11.26 6.00
N LYS A 45 -14.06 10.15 5.36
CA LYS A 45 -14.27 10.06 3.90
C LYS A 45 -15.27 11.10 3.35
N ARG A 46 -16.19 11.60 4.19
CA ARG A 46 -17.14 12.66 3.83
C ARG A 46 -16.47 14.03 3.69
N GLU A 47 -15.32 14.24 4.32
CA GLU A 47 -14.48 15.45 4.26
C GLU A 47 -13.39 15.24 3.20
N VAL A 48 -13.80 15.35 1.94
CA VAL A 48 -13.04 14.87 0.77
C VAL A 48 -11.61 15.42 0.68
N GLU A 49 -11.37 16.70 0.97
CA GLU A 49 -10.04 17.29 0.86
C GLU A 49 -9.09 16.86 2.00
N GLU A 50 -9.56 16.91 3.24
CA GLU A 50 -8.76 16.52 4.41
C GLU A 50 -8.45 15.01 4.39
N TRP A 51 -9.42 14.21 3.99
CA TRP A 51 -9.25 12.78 3.79
C TRP A 51 -8.23 12.47 2.68
N LYS A 52 -8.31 13.14 1.52
CA LYS A 52 -7.33 13.00 0.44
C LYS A 52 -5.92 13.37 0.91
N SER A 53 -5.78 14.49 1.62
CA SER A 53 -4.49 14.96 2.14
C SER A 53 -3.87 13.94 3.11
N ARG A 54 -4.63 13.46 4.10
CA ARG A 54 -4.15 12.46 5.06
C ARG A 54 -3.85 11.10 4.42
N SER A 55 -4.68 10.68 3.46
CA SER A 55 -4.45 9.44 2.72
C SER A 55 -3.17 9.49 1.88
N ASN A 56 -2.91 10.63 1.23
CA ASN A 56 -1.68 10.83 0.46
C ASN A 56 -0.43 10.82 1.35
N ASN A 57 -0.49 11.45 2.53
CA ASN A 57 0.62 11.42 3.47
C ASN A 57 0.93 10.00 3.97
N ASN A 58 -0.10 9.23 4.33
CA ASN A 58 0.09 7.84 4.76
C ASN A 58 0.68 6.96 3.64
N LEU A 59 0.27 7.20 2.39
CA LEU A 59 0.83 6.50 1.25
C LEU A 59 2.30 6.90 1.03
N PHE A 60 2.61 8.19 1.09
CA PHE A 60 3.97 8.68 0.95
C PHE A 60 4.90 8.08 2.03
N ASP A 61 4.46 8.12 3.29
CA ASP A 61 5.20 7.52 4.41
C ASP A 61 5.41 6.02 4.18
N PHE A 62 4.37 5.30 3.76
CA PHE A 62 4.47 3.87 3.44
C PHE A 62 5.50 3.60 2.33
N SER A 63 5.47 4.37 1.24
CA SER A 63 6.45 4.22 0.15
C SER A 63 7.89 4.45 0.62
N GLN A 64 8.15 5.47 1.43
CA GLN A 64 9.48 5.72 1.99
C GLN A 64 9.97 4.59 2.91
N LYS A 65 9.07 3.84 3.54
CA LYS A 65 9.42 2.66 4.34
C LYS A 65 9.74 1.47 3.46
N LEU A 66 9.00 1.27 2.37
CA LEU A 66 9.28 0.21 1.40
C LEU A 66 10.61 0.41 0.70
N GLU A 67 10.99 1.66 0.36
CA GLU A 67 12.29 1.98 -0.25
C GLU A 67 13.49 1.57 0.62
N LYS A 68 13.29 1.31 1.92
CA LYS A 68 14.34 0.82 2.83
C LYS A 68 14.42 -0.71 2.91
N ILE A 69 13.43 -1.40 2.36
CA ILE A 69 13.29 -2.87 2.42
C ILE A 69 13.53 -3.48 1.03
N LEU A 70 13.07 -2.79 -0.01
CA LEU A 70 13.14 -3.19 -1.40
C LEU A 70 14.46 -2.74 -2.03
N ASP A 71 14.95 -3.49 -3.00
CA ASP A 71 16.06 -3.06 -3.87
C ASP A 71 15.54 -2.20 -5.03
N GLU A 72 16.45 -1.55 -5.75
CA GLU A 72 16.15 -0.51 -6.75
C GLU A 72 15.14 -0.98 -7.82
N ASP A 73 15.35 -2.17 -8.39
CA ASP A 73 14.44 -2.76 -9.39
C ASP A 73 13.03 -3.04 -8.80
N GLN A 74 12.96 -3.44 -7.53
CA GLN A 74 11.70 -3.66 -6.83
C GLN A 74 10.99 -2.36 -6.50
N ILE A 75 11.72 -1.29 -6.17
CA ILE A 75 11.18 0.05 -5.95
C ILE A 75 10.60 0.60 -7.25
N ASP A 76 11.33 0.46 -8.36
CA ASP A 76 10.85 0.85 -9.68
C ASP A 76 9.61 0.05 -10.08
N CYS A 77 9.60 -1.27 -9.83
CA CYS A 77 8.43 -2.11 -10.01
C CYS A 77 7.26 -1.66 -9.12
N PHE A 78 7.51 -1.34 -7.85
CA PHE A 78 6.51 -0.83 -6.91
C PHE A 78 5.87 0.48 -7.40
N TRP A 79 6.69 1.40 -7.90
CA TRP A 79 6.20 2.66 -8.48
C TRP A 79 5.51 2.47 -9.83
N ALA A 80 5.94 1.50 -10.64
CA ALA A 80 5.28 1.14 -11.89
C ALA A 80 3.94 0.42 -11.66
N MET A 81 3.77 -0.27 -10.53
CA MET A 81 2.51 -0.86 -10.08
C MET A 81 1.51 0.19 -9.57
N LYS A 82 1.97 1.42 -9.29
CA LYS A 82 1.08 2.55 -8.99
C LYS A 82 0.19 2.76 -10.23
N PRO A 83 -1.14 2.66 -10.13
CA PRO A 83 -1.97 2.61 -11.32
C PRO A 83 -1.86 3.93 -12.07
N LEU A 84 -1.48 3.84 -13.34
CA LEU A 84 -2.17 4.56 -14.40
C LEU A 84 -3.68 4.25 -14.29
N TYR A 85 -4.39 4.95 -13.40
CA TYR A 85 -5.84 5.23 -13.40
C TYR A 85 -6.79 4.15 -13.97
N LYS A 86 -6.68 2.87 -13.58
CA LYS A 86 -7.66 1.84 -13.97
C LYS A 86 -8.24 1.12 -12.76
N ASN A 87 -9.58 1.20 -12.69
CA ASN A 87 -10.44 0.88 -11.55
C ASN A 87 -10.43 -0.57 -11.04
N ASP A 88 -9.72 -1.49 -11.70
CA ASP A 88 -9.80 -2.93 -11.39
C ASP A 88 -8.54 -3.51 -10.72
N ASN A 89 -7.52 -2.69 -10.42
CA ASN A 89 -6.35 -3.20 -9.72
C ASN A 89 -6.57 -3.19 -8.20
N ILE A 90 -6.19 -4.26 -7.50
CA ILE A 90 -6.17 -4.33 -6.03
C ILE A 90 -5.40 -3.13 -5.45
N TRP A 91 -4.32 -2.72 -6.12
CA TRP A 91 -3.56 -1.51 -5.82
C TRP A 91 -4.37 -0.21 -5.88
N TRP A 92 -5.34 -0.11 -6.78
CA TRP A 92 -6.28 1.01 -6.83
C TRP A 92 -7.16 1.04 -5.58
N ASN A 93 -7.73 -0.09 -5.17
CA ASN A 93 -8.55 -0.18 -3.95
C ASN A 93 -7.75 0.02 -2.65
N ILE A 94 -6.45 -0.26 -2.68
CA ILE A 94 -5.52 -0.04 -1.57
C ILE A 94 -5.17 1.44 -1.41
N PHE A 95 -4.98 2.17 -2.51
CA PHE A 95 -4.49 3.55 -2.51
C PHE A 95 -5.55 4.62 -2.76
N VAL A 96 -6.67 4.25 -3.37
CA VAL A 96 -7.78 5.14 -3.75
C VAL A 96 -9.10 4.43 -3.43
N ILE A 97 -9.72 4.71 -2.29
CA ILE A 97 -11.14 4.35 -2.08
C ILE A 97 -11.99 5.55 -2.50
N TYR A 98 -12.73 5.44 -3.60
CA TYR A 98 -13.84 6.36 -3.87
C TYR A 98 -14.93 6.22 -2.82
#